data_AF-A0ABD2JMU7-F1
#
_entry.id   AF-A0ABD2JMU7-F1
#
_cell.length_a   1.000
_cell.length_b   1.000
_cell.length_c   1.000
_cell.angle_alpha   90.00
_cell.angle_beta   90.00
_cell.angle_gamma   90.00
#
_symmetry.space_group_name_H-M   'P 1'
#
loop_
_entity.id
_entity.type
_entity.pdbx_description
1 polymer ?
#
loop_
_entity_poly.entity_id
_entity_poly.type
_entity_poly.pdbx_seq_one_letter_code
_entity_poly.pdbx_strand_id
1 'polypeptide(L)'
;MVLYQIMFKLEPFYTRSLLHNKFQNTAALEACWLEIPGMRPNIKRIKSIVFANLRVPGSGSMVYQMMEEADHSVPPQLYSNATVLFSDIKGFTRISSTSTPIQVVAFLNDFFNGFDAIIAEHDAYKVETIGDAYMIVSGMPRENGNAHVQHISEIGLKMCTFVANFKLAHRPDEVIMVRIGFHSGTVAAGLVGLQAPRYCLFGETVNFASRMEFHGLPNKIQISEHPFNLLRCFYGQFVMIEHGTVEIKGKGEVTTYFLEGKEQSFNLGKQSYGKKK
;
A
#
# COMPACT_ATOMS: atom_id res chain seq x y z
N MET A 1 -37.43 24.87 13.20
CA MET A 1 -38.02 23.66 12.57
C MET A 1 -37.26 23.18 11.33
N VAL A 2 -36.86 24.06 10.40
CA VAL A 2 -36.15 23.66 9.15
C VAL A 2 -34.71 23.18 9.38
N LEU A 3 -33.97 23.75 10.34
CA LEU A 3 -32.63 23.30 10.72
C LEU A 3 -32.61 21.84 11.22
N TYR A 4 -33.64 21.45 11.98
CA TYR A 4 -33.82 20.08 12.46
C TYR A 4 -34.08 19.11 11.30
N GLN A 5 -34.89 19.49 10.30
CA GLN A 5 -35.16 18.65 9.13
C GLN A 5 -33.94 18.43 8.21
N ILE A 6 -33.04 19.41 8.12
CA ILE A 6 -31.80 19.27 7.34
C ILE A 6 -30.76 18.46 8.12
N MET A 7 -30.62 18.69 9.42
CA MET A 7 -29.75 17.88 10.27
C MET A 7 -30.21 16.40 10.33
N PHE A 8 -31.52 16.14 10.39
CA PHE A 8 -32.07 14.78 10.38
C PHE A 8 -31.88 14.07 9.03
N LYS A 9 -31.87 14.81 7.91
CA LYS A 9 -31.56 14.26 6.57
C LYS A 9 -30.07 14.00 6.34
N LEU A 10 -29.21 14.67 7.10
CA LEU A 10 -27.76 14.52 7.04
C LEU A 10 -27.22 13.60 8.14
N GLU A 11 -28.05 13.19 9.09
CA GLU A 11 -27.72 12.30 10.20
C GLU A 11 -27.08 10.95 9.79
N PRO A 12 -27.38 10.36 8.62
CA PRO A 12 -26.67 9.15 8.16
C PRO A 12 -25.20 9.41 7.77
N PHE A 13 -24.78 10.66 7.57
CA PHE A 13 -23.46 11.04 7.04
C PHE A 13 -22.45 11.51 8.09
N TYR A 14 -22.84 11.65 9.37
CA TYR A 14 -21.96 12.20 10.41
C TYR A 14 -21.76 11.24 11.57
N THR A 15 -20.53 10.78 11.76
CA THR A 15 -20.08 10.20 13.03
C THR A 15 -19.90 11.28 14.09
N ARG A 16 -20.22 10.92 15.35
CA ARG A 16 -20.10 11.77 16.56
C ARG A 16 -18.76 12.52 16.72
N SER A 17 -17.69 12.13 16.02
CA SER A 17 -16.36 12.77 16.17
C SER A 17 -16.24 14.13 15.46
N LEU A 18 -17.09 14.44 14.46
CA LEU A 18 -17.04 15.72 13.72
C LEU A 18 -17.71 16.89 14.45
N LEU A 19 -18.50 16.62 15.49
CA LEU A 19 -19.08 17.65 16.37
C LEU A 19 -18.01 18.43 17.17
N HIS A 20 -16.78 17.92 17.25
CA HIS A 20 -15.69 18.57 17.97
C HIS A 20 -15.05 19.73 17.16
N ASN A 21 -15.21 19.76 15.83
CA ASN A 21 -14.72 20.86 14.98
C ASN A 21 -15.80 21.93 14.73
N LYS A 22 -16.49 22.31 15.80
CA LYS A 22 -17.69 23.16 15.78
C LYS A 22 -17.41 24.61 15.37
N PHE A 23 -16.19 25.13 15.62
CA PHE A 23 -15.88 26.55 15.45
C PHE A 23 -15.44 26.96 14.02
N GLN A 24 -14.88 26.04 13.23
CA GLN A 24 -14.45 26.38 11.85
C GLN A 24 -15.57 26.21 10.82
N ASN A 25 -16.53 25.31 11.06
CA ASN A 25 -17.66 25.07 10.17
C ASN A 25 -18.80 26.11 10.33
N THR A 26 -18.90 26.78 11.49
CA THR A 26 -19.93 27.79 11.75
C THR A 26 -19.76 29.04 10.90
N ALA A 27 -18.54 29.55 10.69
CA ALA A 27 -18.33 30.76 9.90
C ALA A 27 -18.72 30.59 8.41
N ALA A 28 -18.46 29.41 7.82
CA ALA A 28 -18.85 29.10 6.44
C ALA A 28 -20.37 28.92 6.29
N LEU A 29 -21.03 28.34 7.30
CA LEU A 29 -22.48 28.19 7.37
C LEU A 29 -23.18 29.53 7.67
N GLU A 30 -22.61 30.38 8.52
CA GLU A 30 -23.09 31.74 8.83
C GLU A 30 -23.00 32.66 7.60
N ALA A 31 -21.94 32.55 6.81
CA ALA A 31 -21.81 33.26 5.54
C ALA A 31 -22.85 32.84 4.50
N CYS A 32 -23.41 31.62 4.61
CA CYS A 32 -24.53 31.18 3.76
C CYS A 32 -25.89 31.76 4.20
N TRP A 33 -25.96 32.30 5.42
CA TRP A 33 -27.22 32.64 6.08
C TRP A 33 -27.48 34.15 6.25
N LEU A 34 -26.49 35.03 6.04
CA LEU A 34 -26.76 36.46 6.01
C LEU A 34 -27.76 36.79 4.87
N GLU A 35 -28.85 37.48 5.21
CA GLU A 35 -30.12 37.64 4.46
C GLU A 35 -30.02 38.44 3.14
N ILE A 36 -28.94 38.32 2.39
CA ILE A 36 -28.76 39.01 1.10
C ILE A 36 -28.72 37.94 0.00
N PRO A 37 -29.84 37.69 -0.71
CA PRO A 37 -29.95 36.63 -1.71
C PRO A 37 -28.88 36.66 -2.81
N GLY A 38 -28.39 37.85 -3.18
CA GLY A 38 -27.35 38.04 -4.20
C GLY A 38 -25.92 37.78 -3.75
N MET A 39 -25.67 37.63 -2.44
CA MET A 39 -24.33 37.33 -1.89
C MET A 39 -24.16 35.87 -1.48
N ARG A 40 -25.19 35.04 -1.68
CA ARG A 40 -25.13 33.61 -1.37
C ARG A 40 -24.05 32.94 -2.22
N PRO A 41 -23.02 32.31 -1.63
CA PRO A 41 -22.04 31.59 -2.40
C PRO A 41 -22.69 30.42 -3.15
N ASN A 42 -22.25 30.17 -4.38
CA ASN A 42 -22.75 29.05 -5.19
C ASN A 42 -22.57 27.73 -4.41
N ILE A 43 -23.56 26.83 -4.47
CA ILE A 43 -23.52 25.54 -3.77
C ILE A 43 -22.28 24.71 -4.11
N LYS A 44 -21.73 24.84 -5.32
CA LYS A 44 -20.44 24.25 -5.71
C LYS A 44 -19.29 24.83 -4.90
N ARG A 45 -19.27 26.16 -4.70
CA ARG A 45 -18.23 26.87 -3.93
C ARG A 45 -18.33 26.55 -2.43
N ILE A 46 -19.54 26.41 -1.89
CA ILE A 46 -19.75 25.97 -0.50
C ILE A 46 -19.24 24.54 -0.33
N LYS A 47 -19.60 23.62 -1.24
CA LYS A 47 -19.05 22.25 -1.25
C LYS A 47 -17.52 22.30 -1.28
N SER A 48 -16.91 23.05 -2.21
CA SER A 48 -15.45 23.18 -2.30
C SER A 48 -14.81 23.69 -1.00
N ILE A 49 -15.40 24.67 -0.32
CA ILE A 49 -14.88 25.22 0.94
C ILE A 49 -15.02 24.20 2.08
N VAL A 50 -16.16 23.53 2.17
CA VAL A 50 -16.40 22.49 3.19
C VAL A 50 -15.47 21.30 2.97
N PHE A 51 -15.30 20.82 1.74
CA PHE A 51 -14.37 19.75 1.39
C PHE A 51 -12.89 20.17 1.58
N ALA A 52 -12.53 21.42 1.27
CA ALA A 52 -11.17 21.93 1.49
C ALA A 52 -10.83 22.11 2.98
N ASN A 53 -11.82 22.41 3.82
CA ASN A 53 -11.66 22.58 5.28
C ASN A 53 -11.83 21.25 6.04
N LEU A 54 -12.53 20.27 5.46
CA LEU A 54 -12.48 18.86 5.85
C LEU A 54 -11.20 18.23 5.28
N ARG A 55 -10.02 18.81 5.55
CA ARG A 55 -8.75 18.09 5.38
C ARG A 55 -8.77 16.89 6.32
N VAL A 56 -9.37 15.80 5.87
CA VAL A 56 -9.14 14.48 6.43
C VAL A 56 -7.72 14.11 6.01
N PRO A 57 -6.87 13.61 6.92
CA PRO A 57 -5.61 13.00 6.51
C PRO A 57 -5.90 12.00 5.38
N GLY A 58 -5.26 12.18 4.21
CA GLY A 58 -5.53 11.34 3.05
C GLY A 58 -6.58 11.88 2.07
N SER A 59 -6.75 13.20 1.91
CA SER A 59 -7.50 13.80 0.79
C SER A 59 -6.94 13.47 -0.62
N GLY A 60 -5.85 12.71 -0.70
CA GLY A 60 -5.35 12.03 -1.91
C GLY A 60 -5.26 10.51 -1.76
N SER A 61 -5.91 9.93 -0.73
CA SER A 61 -6.00 8.49 -0.54
C SER A 61 -6.95 7.93 -1.59
N MET A 62 -6.49 6.86 -2.23
CA MET A 62 -7.23 6.08 -3.22
C MET A 62 -8.67 5.76 -2.78
N VAL A 63 -8.90 5.48 -1.50
CA VAL A 63 -10.24 5.24 -0.96
C VAL A 63 -11.17 6.44 -1.21
N TYR A 64 -10.70 7.66 -0.94
CA TYR A 64 -11.49 8.87 -1.17
C TYR A 64 -11.75 9.09 -2.66
N GLN A 65 -10.75 8.84 -3.51
CA GLN A 65 -10.90 8.95 -4.97
C GLN A 65 -11.95 7.96 -5.49
N MET A 66 -11.89 6.71 -5.04
CA MET A 66 -12.88 5.69 -5.42
C MET A 66 -14.28 6.05 -4.91
N MET A 67 -14.42 6.59 -3.70
CA MET A 67 -15.72 7.04 -3.17
C MET A 67 -16.26 8.25 -3.93
N GLU A 68 -15.40 9.17 -4.38
CA GLU A 68 -15.79 10.33 -5.18
C GLU A 68 -16.24 9.93 -6.59
N GLU A 69 -15.53 9.00 -7.23
CA GLU A 69 -15.87 8.47 -8.56
C GLU A 69 -17.16 7.63 -8.56
N ALA A 70 -17.42 6.88 -7.48
CA ALA A 70 -18.52 5.91 -7.41
C ALA A 70 -19.77 6.40 -6.66
N ASP A 71 -19.97 7.73 -6.54
CA ASP A 71 -21.07 8.35 -5.78
C ASP A 71 -21.29 7.72 -4.39
N HIS A 72 -20.19 7.53 -3.65
CA HIS A 72 -20.14 6.99 -2.29
C HIS A 72 -20.52 5.51 -2.12
N SER A 73 -20.66 4.75 -3.22
CA SER A 73 -20.84 3.29 -3.18
C SER A 73 -19.92 2.60 -4.17
N VAL A 74 -18.77 2.12 -3.67
CA VAL A 74 -17.82 1.34 -4.47
C VAL A 74 -18.22 -0.14 -4.38
N PRO A 75 -18.77 -0.76 -5.45
CA PRO A 75 -19.11 -2.17 -5.42
C PRO A 75 -17.82 -3.01 -5.30
N PRO A 76 -17.89 -4.20 -4.67
CA PRO A 76 -16.78 -5.14 -4.71
C PRO A 76 -16.43 -5.50 -6.16
N GLN A 77 -15.14 -5.52 -6.47
CA GLN A 77 -14.62 -5.85 -7.79
C GLN A 77 -13.71 -7.07 -7.71
N LEU A 78 -13.81 -7.93 -8.72
CA LEU A 78 -12.90 -9.04 -8.94
C LEU A 78 -11.88 -8.63 -9.98
N TYR A 79 -10.60 -8.73 -9.62
CA TYR A 79 -9.47 -8.44 -10.48
C TYR A 79 -8.89 -9.76 -10.96
N SER A 80 -8.74 -9.88 -12.28
CA SER A 80 -8.31 -11.13 -12.91
C SER A 80 -6.91 -11.55 -12.45
N ASN A 81 -6.01 -10.57 -12.34
CA ASN A 81 -4.64 -10.74 -11.87
C ASN A 81 -4.14 -9.48 -11.17
N ALA A 82 -3.51 -9.65 -10.02
CA ALA A 82 -2.81 -8.62 -9.27
C ALA A 82 -1.66 -9.26 -8.50
N THR A 83 -0.61 -8.49 -8.18
CA THR A 83 0.48 -9.00 -7.32
C THR A 83 0.36 -8.38 -5.93
N VAL A 84 0.30 -9.24 -4.92
CA VAL A 84 0.27 -8.86 -3.50
C VAL A 84 1.60 -9.22 -2.85
N LEU A 85 2.22 -8.26 -2.17
CA LEU A 85 3.45 -8.45 -1.41
C LEU A 85 3.19 -8.23 0.08
N PHE A 86 3.75 -9.12 0.89
CA PHE A 86 3.86 -9.00 2.34
C PHE A 86 5.32 -8.85 2.73
N SER A 87 5.58 -8.00 3.71
CA SER A 87 6.86 -7.88 4.40
C SER A 87 6.62 -7.88 5.91
N ASP A 88 7.51 -8.52 6.66
CA ASP A 88 7.48 -8.56 8.13
C ASP A 88 8.87 -8.35 8.72
N ILE A 89 8.95 -7.70 9.88
CA ILE A 89 10.22 -7.41 10.54
C ILE A 89 10.62 -8.60 11.42
N LYS A 90 11.73 -9.26 11.08
CA LYS A 90 12.22 -10.38 11.86
C LYS A 90 12.59 -9.93 13.27
N GLY A 91 11.97 -10.56 14.27
CA GLY A 91 12.29 -10.33 15.68
C GLY A 91 11.72 -9.05 16.24
N PHE A 92 10.74 -8.44 15.57
CA PHE A 92 10.06 -7.24 16.05
C PHE A 92 9.51 -7.39 17.47
N THR A 93 8.94 -8.55 17.83
CA THR A 93 8.47 -8.82 19.21
C THR A 93 9.56 -8.68 20.26
N ARG A 94 10.81 -9.04 19.94
CA ARG A 94 11.97 -8.85 20.84
C ARG A 94 12.38 -7.39 20.92
N ILE A 95 12.42 -6.71 19.78
CA ILE A 95 12.79 -5.30 19.70
C ILE A 95 11.76 -4.45 20.47
N SER A 96 10.48 -4.70 20.27
CA SER A 96 9.39 -3.97 20.90
C SER A 96 9.28 -4.23 22.40
N SER A 97 9.51 -5.46 22.88
CA SER A 97 9.47 -5.78 24.32
C SER A 97 10.63 -5.15 25.12
N THR A 98 11.73 -4.80 24.44
CA THR A 98 12.92 -4.18 25.06
C THR A 98 13.07 -2.70 24.72
N SER A 99 12.08 -2.10 24.06
CA SER A 99 12.03 -0.67 23.72
C SER A 99 10.87 0.00 24.43
N THR A 100 10.98 1.31 24.67
CA THR A 100 9.83 2.09 25.15
C THR A 100 8.76 2.21 24.05
N PRO A 101 7.47 2.36 24.38
CA PRO A 101 6.41 2.51 23.38
C PRO A 101 6.68 3.65 22.37
N ILE A 102 7.22 4.78 22.84
CA ILE A 102 7.54 5.93 21.98
C ILE A 102 8.67 5.58 20.99
N GLN A 103 9.69 4.85 21.42
CA GLN A 103 10.76 4.37 20.53
C GLN A 103 10.24 3.39 19.49
N VAL A 104 9.30 2.51 19.84
CA VAL A 104 8.68 1.57 18.89
C VAL A 104 7.88 2.33 17.83
N VAL A 105 7.09 3.33 18.24
CA VAL A 105 6.33 4.17 17.30
C VAL A 105 7.27 4.95 16.38
N ALA A 106 8.33 5.57 16.93
CA ALA A 106 9.32 6.28 16.12
C ALA A 106 10.00 5.35 15.11
N PHE A 107 10.41 4.16 15.55
CA PHE A 107 10.99 3.13 14.68
C PHE A 107 10.05 2.76 13.54
N LEU A 108 8.81 2.39 13.83
CA LEU A 108 7.85 1.99 12.79
C LEU A 108 7.57 3.13 11.81
N ASN A 109 7.47 4.37 12.30
CA ASN A 109 7.29 5.53 11.44
C ASN A 109 8.48 5.73 10.49
N ASP A 110 9.72 5.75 11.01
CA ASP A 110 10.91 5.93 10.18
C ASP A 110 11.09 4.79 9.17
N PHE A 111 10.84 3.56 9.60
CA PHE A 111 10.94 2.38 8.77
C PHE A 111 9.90 2.38 7.65
N PHE A 112 8.62 2.59 7.98
CA PHE A 112 7.56 2.61 6.98
C PHE A 112 7.57 3.86 6.11
N ASN A 113 8.07 5.00 6.58
CA ASN A 113 8.29 6.17 5.72
C ASN A 113 9.29 5.86 4.60
N GLY A 114 10.33 5.08 4.89
CA GLY A 114 11.27 4.61 3.87
C GLY A 114 10.63 3.70 2.82
N PHE A 115 9.76 2.78 3.27
CA PHE A 115 8.97 1.95 2.35
C PHE A 115 7.95 2.78 1.54
N ASP A 116 7.28 3.73 2.19
CA ASP A 116 6.31 4.63 1.57
C ASP A 116 6.98 5.48 0.47
N ALA A 117 8.23 5.94 0.69
CA ALA A 117 9.03 6.62 -0.32
C ALA A 117 9.37 5.73 -1.52
N ILE A 118 9.66 4.44 -1.30
CA ILE A 118 9.93 3.48 -2.38
C ILE A 118 8.68 3.27 -3.22
N ILE A 119 7.51 3.03 -2.60
CA ILE A 119 6.30 2.74 -3.36
C ILE A 119 5.77 3.96 -4.12
N ALA A 120 6.05 5.18 -3.66
CA ALA A 120 5.62 6.41 -4.31
C ALA A 120 6.14 6.57 -5.75
N GLU A 121 7.23 5.87 -6.10
CA GLU A 121 7.83 5.86 -7.44
C GLU A 121 7.27 4.77 -8.37
N HIS A 122 6.33 3.94 -7.91
CA HIS A 122 5.84 2.78 -8.64
C HIS A 122 4.31 2.74 -8.63
N ASP A 123 3.74 1.96 -9.55
CA ASP A 123 2.30 1.67 -9.52
C ASP A 123 2.03 0.59 -8.46
N ALA A 124 2.02 0.98 -7.19
CA ALA A 124 1.69 0.11 -6.08
C ALA A 124 0.93 0.87 -5.01
N TYR A 125 -0.02 0.18 -4.38
CA TYR A 125 -0.86 0.69 -3.32
C TYR A 125 -0.55 -0.01 -2.00
N LYS A 126 -0.43 0.78 -0.94
CA LYS A 126 -0.31 0.30 0.44
C LYS A 126 -1.66 -0.07 1.01
N VAL A 127 -1.83 -1.35 1.34
CA VAL A 127 -3.01 -1.85 2.04
C VAL A 127 -2.83 -1.62 3.54
N GLU A 128 -3.89 -1.20 4.23
CA GLU A 128 -3.82 -1.01 5.69
C GLU A 128 -3.54 -2.35 6.39
N THR A 129 -2.43 -2.42 7.13
CA THR A 129 -2.01 -3.60 7.90
C THR A 129 -2.07 -3.35 9.41
N ILE A 130 -1.89 -4.42 10.19
CA ILE A 130 -1.83 -4.38 11.66
C ILE A 130 -0.41 -4.76 12.08
N GLY A 131 0.20 -3.95 12.95
CA GLY A 131 1.50 -4.26 13.56
C GLY A 131 2.69 -3.88 12.67
N ASP A 132 3.66 -4.77 12.58
CA ASP A 132 4.92 -4.63 11.85
C ASP A 132 4.90 -5.23 10.44
N ALA A 133 3.78 -5.86 10.07
CA ALA A 133 3.55 -6.30 8.71
C ALA A 133 3.29 -5.11 7.77
N TYR A 134 3.85 -5.17 6.57
CA TYR A 134 3.65 -4.20 5.50
C TYR A 134 3.10 -4.91 4.27
N MET A 135 1.94 -4.48 3.79
CA MET A 135 1.24 -5.11 2.68
C MET A 135 1.04 -4.10 1.56
N ILE A 136 1.41 -4.49 0.35
CA ILE A 136 1.19 -3.69 -0.85
C ILE A 136 0.62 -4.54 -1.98
N VAL A 137 -0.04 -3.89 -2.92
CA VAL A 137 -0.61 -4.52 -4.11
C VAL A 137 -0.31 -3.67 -5.34
N SER A 138 -0.11 -4.32 -6.49
CA SER A 138 -0.10 -3.66 -7.80
C SER A 138 -1.09 -4.36 -8.74
N GLY A 139 -1.59 -3.63 -9.74
CA GLY A 139 -2.68 -4.07 -10.64
C GLY A 139 -4.07 -3.76 -10.10
N MET A 140 -4.16 -2.98 -9.02
CA MET A 140 -5.40 -2.57 -8.38
C MET A 140 -5.24 -1.17 -7.78
N PRO A 141 -6.30 -0.34 -7.76
CA PRO A 141 -7.67 -0.59 -8.23
C PRO A 141 -7.82 -0.43 -9.74
N ARG A 142 -6.75 0.01 -10.42
CA ARG A 142 -6.65 0.03 -11.88
C ARG A 142 -5.77 -1.13 -12.33
N GLU A 143 -6.29 -1.97 -13.21
CA GLU A 143 -5.51 -3.05 -13.80
C GLU A 143 -4.40 -2.47 -14.69
N ASN A 144 -3.21 -3.07 -14.64
CA ASN A 144 -2.02 -2.59 -15.35
C ASN A 144 -1.40 -3.69 -16.25
N GLY A 145 -2.22 -4.62 -16.74
CA GLY A 145 -1.77 -5.74 -17.55
C GLY A 145 -0.91 -6.70 -16.74
N ASN A 146 0.33 -6.97 -17.17
CA ASN A 146 1.31 -7.75 -16.41
C ASN A 146 2.31 -6.87 -15.64
N ALA A 147 2.20 -5.53 -15.71
CA ALA A 147 3.16 -4.63 -15.06
C ALA A 147 3.15 -4.77 -13.54
N HIS A 148 2.06 -5.26 -12.94
CA HIS A 148 1.97 -5.49 -11.51
C HIS A 148 3.10 -6.35 -10.93
N VAL A 149 3.50 -7.41 -11.64
CA VAL A 149 4.59 -8.27 -11.16
C VAL A 149 5.94 -7.57 -11.25
N GLN A 150 6.16 -6.74 -12.28
CA GLN A 150 7.38 -5.95 -12.41
C GLN A 150 7.49 -4.93 -11.28
N HIS A 151 6.44 -4.12 -11.06
CA HIS A 151 6.45 -3.08 -10.02
C HIS A 151 6.73 -3.66 -8.65
N ILE A 152 6.04 -4.74 -8.26
CA ILE A 152 6.26 -5.40 -6.97
C ILE A 152 7.67 -5.98 -6.85
N SER A 153 8.22 -6.55 -7.93
CA SER A 153 9.58 -7.09 -7.93
C SER A 153 10.63 -6.00 -7.73
N GLU A 154 10.49 -4.86 -8.41
CA GLU A 154 11.38 -3.70 -8.25
C GLU A 154 11.29 -3.09 -6.85
N ILE A 155 10.07 -2.97 -6.32
CA ILE A 155 9.84 -2.52 -4.94
C ILE A 155 10.51 -3.47 -3.93
N GLY A 156 10.32 -4.79 -4.06
CA GLY A 156 10.92 -5.76 -3.16
C GLY A 156 12.45 -5.66 -3.12
N LEU A 157 13.10 -5.52 -4.28
CA LEU A 157 14.55 -5.34 -4.37
C LEU A 157 15.01 -4.02 -3.72
N LYS A 158 14.28 -2.92 -3.96
CA LYS A 158 14.54 -1.62 -3.30
C LYS A 158 14.33 -1.71 -1.79
N MET A 159 13.32 -2.42 -1.30
CA MET A 159 13.07 -2.65 0.13
C MET A 159 14.23 -3.41 0.79
N CYS A 160 14.71 -4.49 0.19
CA CYS A 160 15.90 -5.20 0.71
C CYS A 160 17.13 -4.27 0.80
N THR A 161 17.34 -3.43 -0.23
CA THR A 161 18.44 -2.47 -0.25
C THR A 161 18.29 -1.40 0.85
N PHE A 162 17.08 -0.89 1.06
CA PHE A 162 16.78 0.05 2.14
C PHE A 162 17.04 -0.57 3.52
N VAL A 163 16.52 -1.78 3.77
CA VAL A 163 16.67 -2.46 5.07
C VAL A 163 18.13 -2.74 5.39
N ALA A 164 18.94 -3.10 4.39
CA ALA A 164 20.38 -3.32 4.57
C ALA A 164 21.13 -2.07 5.07
N ASN A 165 20.62 -0.87 4.76
CA ASN A 165 21.20 0.41 5.15
C ASN A 165 20.46 1.08 6.32
N PHE A 166 19.34 0.51 6.76
CA PHE A 166 18.52 1.08 7.82
C PHE A 166 19.20 0.94 9.19
N LYS A 167 19.19 2.03 9.96
CA LYS A 167 19.76 2.07 11.31
C LYS A 167 18.69 2.46 12.32
N LEU A 168 18.54 1.64 13.35
CA LEU A 168 17.60 1.89 14.42
C LEU A 168 18.18 2.93 15.38
N ALA A 169 17.57 4.12 15.44
CA ALA A 169 18.13 5.28 16.15
C ALA A 169 18.45 5.01 17.63
N HIS A 170 17.57 4.32 18.35
CA HIS A 170 17.78 3.97 19.77
C HIS A 170 18.61 2.71 19.99
N ARG A 171 18.95 1.96 18.93
CA ARG A 171 19.79 0.75 18.97
C ARG A 171 20.64 0.62 17.69
N PRO A 172 21.70 1.44 17.51
CA PRO A 172 22.42 1.52 16.24
C PRO A 172 23.12 0.22 15.79
N ASP A 173 23.42 -0.67 16.74
CA ASP A 173 24.06 -1.97 16.50
C ASP A 173 23.05 -3.08 16.12
N GLU A 174 21.74 -2.83 16.27
CA GLU A 174 20.70 -3.77 15.89
C GLU A 174 20.60 -3.86 14.36
N VAL A 175 20.84 -5.04 13.80
CA VAL A 175 20.66 -5.30 12.37
C VAL A 175 19.21 -5.66 12.11
N ILE A 176 18.48 -4.77 11.46
CA ILE A 176 17.11 -5.03 11.04
C ILE A 176 17.11 -5.97 9.83
N MET A 177 16.24 -6.97 9.87
CA MET A 177 16.03 -7.88 8.75
C MET A 177 14.53 -7.99 8.50
N VAL A 178 14.16 -8.17 7.24
CA VAL A 178 12.77 -8.40 6.84
C VAL A 178 12.63 -9.73 6.13
N ARG A 179 11.48 -10.38 6.26
CA ARG A 179 11.05 -11.38 5.29
C ARG A 179 10.15 -10.69 4.29
N ILE A 180 10.32 -10.98 3.01
CA ILE A 180 9.47 -10.46 1.94
C ILE A 180 8.94 -11.66 1.16
N GLY A 181 7.64 -11.68 0.89
CA GLY A 181 7.07 -12.66 -0.01
C GLY A 181 5.90 -12.13 -0.82
N PHE A 182 5.76 -12.60 -2.05
CA PHE A 182 4.66 -12.17 -2.91
C PHE A 182 4.12 -13.28 -3.82
N HIS A 183 2.87 -13.09 -4.21
CA HIS A 183 2.15 -13.95 -5.16
C HIS A 183 1.31 -13.09 -6.10
N SER A 184 1.09 -13.62 -7.29
CA SER A 184 0.24 -13.03 -8.31
C SER A 184 -0.95 -13.95 -8.54
N GLY A 185 -2.14 -13.38 -8.67
CA GLY A 185 -3.36 -14.14 -8.97
C GLY A 185 -4.60 -13.29 -8.86
N THR A 186 -5.76 -13.93 -8.93
CA THR A 186 -7.06 -13.27 -8.82
C THR A 186 -7.29 -12.71 -7.42
N VAL A 187 -7.78 -11.48 -7.31
CA VAL A 187 -8.05 -10.80 -6.03
C VAL A 187 -9.43 -10.17 -6.08
N ALA A 188 -10.24 -10.40 -5.05
CA ALA A 188 -11.45 -9.64 -4.82
C ALA A 188 -11.13 -8.46 -3.91
N ALA A 189 -11.62 -7.27 -4.21
CA ALA A 189 -11.47 -6.13 -3.31
C ALA A 189 -12.72 -5.26 -3.25
N GLY A 190 -12.82 -4.51 -2.16
CA GLY A 190 -13.92 -3.58 -1.95
C GLY A 190 -13.67 -2.69 -0.73
N LEU A 191 -14.48 -1.64 -0.63
CA LEU A 191 -14.48 -0.79 0.57
C LEU A 191 -15.29 -1.45 1.68
N VAL A 192 -14.66 -1.61 2.85
CA VAL A 192 -15.29 -2.19 4.04
C VAL A 192 -15.30 -1.16 5.15
N GLY A 193 -16.45 -1.03 5.82
CA GLY A 193 -16.64 -0.10 6.94
C GLY A 193 -17.34 1.19 6.52
N LEU A 194 -18.23 1.68 7.38
CA LEU A 194 -19.04 2.89 7.12
C LEU A 194 -18.37 4.18 7.62
N GLN A 195 -17.69 4.11 8.76
CA GLN A 195 -17.16 5.28 9.46
C GLN A 195 -15.68 5.57 9.15
N ALA A 196 -14.94 4.51 8.82
CA ALA A 196 -13.55 4.54 8.40
C ALA A 196 -13.40 3.49 7.29
N PRO A 197 -13.83 3.79 6.06
CA PRO A 197 -13.81 2.84 4.95
C PRO A 197 -12.37 2.46 4.63
N ARG A 198 -12.12 1.15 4.51
CA ARG A 198 -10.82 0.57 4.16
C ARG A 198 -10.94 -0.20 2.86
N TYR A 199 -9.97 -0.02 1.97
CA TYR A 199 -9.87 -0.87 0.80
C TYR A 199 -9.29 -2.22 1.20
N CYS A 200 -10.13 -3.24 1.27
CA CYS A 200 -9.77 -4.57 1.73
C CYS A 200 -9.63 -5.52 0.54
N LEU A 201 -8.62 -6.38 0.62
CA LEU A 201 -8.34 -7.41 -0.38
C LEU A 201 -8.68 -8.78 0.21
N PHE A 202 -9.28 -9.63 -0.61
CA PHE A 202 -9.73 -10.96 -0.25
C PHE A 202 -9.38 -11.95 -1.36
N GLY A 203 -9.27 -13.22 -0.97
CA GLY A 203 -9.05 -14.33 -1.89
C GLY A 203 -7.80 -15.12 -1.56
N GLU A 204 -7.63 -16.22 -2.30
CA GLU A 204 -6.50 -17.14 -2.14
C GLU A 204 -5.16 -16.43 -2.35
N THR A 205 -5.10 -15.45 -3.25
CA THR A 205 -3.87 -14.74 -3.58
C THR A 205 -3.26 -14.03 -2.38
N VAL A 206 -4.08 -13.40 -1.54
CA VAL A 206 -3.64 -12.72 -0.30
C VAL A 206 -3.08 -13.74 0.70
N ASN A 207 -3.74 -14.88 0.84
CA ASN A 207 -3.30 -15.96 1.71
C ASN A 207 -1.98 -16.58 1.21
N PHE A 208 -1.83 -16.79 -0.10
CA PHE A 208 -0.59 -17.29 -0.67
C PHE A 208 0.58 -16.33 -0.46
N ALA A 209 0.38 -15.04 -0.73
CA ALA A 209 1.41 -14.04 -0.55
C ALA A 209 1.90 -13.97 0.91
N SER A 210 0.97 -13.99 1.89
CA SER A 210 1.35 -14.02 3.31
C SER A 210 2.08 -15.31 3.69
N ARG A 211 1.79 -16.45 3.06
CA ARG A 211 2.57 -17.70 3.27
C ARG A 211 3.96 -17.64 2.66
N MET A 212 4.13 -16.97 1.52
CA MET A 212 5.46 -16.74 0.95
C MET A 212 6.33 -15.89 1.87
N GLU A 213 5.77 -14.87 2.51
CA GLU A 213 6.49 -14.09 3.54
C GLU A 213 6.80 -14.96 4.76
N PHE A 214 5.79 -15.65 5.29
CA PHE A 214 5.92 -16.41 6.54
C PHE A 214 7.00 -17.50 6.47
N HIS A 215 7.05 -18.24 5.36
CA HIS A 215 8.08 -19.27 5.11
C HIS A 215 9.38 -18.69 4.53
N GLY A 216 9.43 -17.39 4.28
CA GLY A 216 10.56 -16.69 3.69
C GLY A 216 11.81 -16.69 4.58
N LEU A 217 12.97 -16.62 3.93
CA LEU A 217 14.23 -16.38 4.64
C LEU A 217 14.44 -14.87 4.88
N PRO A 218 15.09 -14.48 5.99
CA PRO A 218 15.41 -13.09 6.26
C PRO A 218 16.28 -12.49 5.15
N ASN A 219 15.92 -11.27 4.73
CA ASN A 219 16.51 -10.50 3.64
C ASN A 219 16.51 -11.22 2.28
N LYS A 220 15.60 -12.18 2.10
CA LYS A 220 15.30 -12.80 0.81
C LYS A 220 13.85 -12.48 0.42
N ILE A 221 13.62 -12.43 -0.89
CA ILE A 221 12.31 -12.21 -1.47
C ILE A 221 11.82 -13.55 -2.00
N GLN A 222 10.86 -14.15 -1.31
CA GLN A 222 10.28 -15.43 -1.69
C GLN A 222 9.06 -15.25 -2.58
N ILE A 223 9.05 -15.95 -3.70
CA ILE A 223 7.96 -15.88 -4.67
C ILE A 223 7.49 -17.29 -4.99
N SER A 224 6.24 -17.38 -5.40
CA SER A 224 5.58 -18.61 -5.83
C SER A 224 5.69 -18.78 -7.35
N GLU A 225 5.21 -19.90 -7.88
CA GLU A 225 5.34 -20.24 -9.29
C GLU A 225 4.66 -19.24 -10.26
N HIS A 226 3.47 -18.71 -9.92
CA HIS A 226 2.77 -17.80 -10.82
C HIS A 226 3.54 -16.51 -11.13
N PRO A 227 4.00 -15.71 -10.14
CA PRO A 227 4.84 -14.55 -10.43
C PRO A 227 6.17 -14.93 -11.11
N PHE A 228 6.78 -16.07 -10.76
CA PHE A 228 7.99 -16.56 -11.43
C PHE A 228 7.75 -16.74 -12.93
N ASN A 229 6.65 -17.38 -13.33
CA ASN A 229 6.29 -17.56 -14.73
C ASN A 229 6.01 -16.23 -15.44
N LEU A 230 5.30 -15.29 -14.78
CA LEU A 230 5.05 -13.97 -15.36
C LEU A 230 6.35 -13.18 -15.58
N LEU A 231 7.25 -13.17 -14.60
CA LEU A 231 8.55 -12.50 -14.71
C LEU A 231 9.40 -13.14 -15.82
N ARG A 232 9.47 -14.47 -15.89
CA ARG A 232 10.22 -15.17 -16.92
C ARG A 232 9.69 -14.90 -18.33
N CYS A 233 8.37 -14.83 -18.50
CA CYS A 233 7.74 -14.64 -19.81
C CYS A 233 7.80 -13.19 -20.31
N PHE A 234 7.63 -12.21 -19.43
CA PHE A 234 7.46 -10.79 -19.82
C PHE A 234 8.63 -9.89 -19.41
N TYR A 235 9.45 -10.30 -18.44
CA TYR A 235 10.47 -9.47 -17.80
C TYR A 235 11.77 -10.26 -17.54
N GLY A 236 12.38 -10.78 -18.60
CA GLY A 236 13.57 -11.65 -18.52
C GLY A 236 14.81 -11.04 -17.86
N GLN A 237 14.79 -9.74 -17.53
CA GLN A 237 15.85 -9.09 -16.75
C GLN A 237 15.93 -9.55 -15.28
N PHE A 238 14.89 -10.16 -14.70
CA PHE A 238 14.88 -10.53 -13.28
C PHE A 238 15.58 -11.86 -13.05
N VAL A 239 16.53 -11.86 -12.12
CA VAL A 239 17.28 -13.06 -11.75
C VAL A 239 16.54 -13.76 -10.63
N MET A 240 16.09 -14.98 -10.91
CA MET A 240 15.33 -15.82 -9.98
C MET A 240 15.96 -17.21 -9.88
N ILE A 241 15.98 -17.76 -8.68
CA ILE A 241 16.48 -19.12 -8.42
C ILE A 241 15.40 -19.96 -7.75
N GLU A 242 15.29 -21.23 -8.12
CA GLU A 242 14.40 -22.16 -7.43
C GLU A 242 14.86 -22.38 -5.99
N HIS A 243 13.92 -22.37 -5.07
CA HIS A 243 14.13 -22.54 -3.64
C HIS A 243 13.14 -23.56 -3.06
N GLY A 244 13.35 -24.84 -3.40
CA GLY A 244 12.66 -25.97 -2.77
C GLY A 244 11.14 -25.85 -2.75
N THR A 245 10.51 -26.58 -1.83
CA THR A 245 9.07 -26.60 -1.64
C THR A 245 8.70 -26.14 -0.23
N VAL A 246 7.53 -25.51 -0.10
CA VAL A 246 6.92 -25.16 1.18
C VAL A 246 5.52 -25.75 1.26
N GLU A 247 5.13 -26.23 2.44
CA GLU A 247 3.80 -26.78 2.66
C GLU A 247 2.80 -25.65 2.90
N ILE A 248 1.81 -25.52 2.01
CA ILE A 248 0.74 -24.54 2.13
C ILE A 248 -0.56 -25.26 2.47
N LYS A 249 -1.16 -24.88 3.60
CA LYS A 249 -2.43 -25.44 4.07
C LYS A 249 -3.51 -25.37 2.98
N GLY A 250 -4.04 -26.52 2.59
CA GLY A 250 -5.08 -26.66 1.57
C GLY A 250 -4.57 -26.82 0.13
N LYS A 251 -3.26 -26.73 -0.10
CA LYS A 251 -2.63 -26.92 -1.42
C LYS A 251 -1.55 -28.00 -1.44
N GLY A 252 -0.97 -28.32 -0.29
CA GLY A 252 0.13 -29.26 -0.19
C GLY A 252 1.47 -28.57 -0.45
N GLU A 253 2.43 -29.31 -1.01
CA GLU A 253 3.74 -28.78 -1.34
C GLU A 253 3.69 -27.87 -2.57
N VAL A 254 4.26 -26.67 -2.43
CA VAL A 254 4.34 -25.67 -3.49
C VAL A 254 5.80 -25.30 -3.69
N THR A 255 6.29 -25.39 -4.93
CA THR A 255 7.63 -24.92 -5.30
C THR A 255 7.73 -23.42 -5.15
N THR A 256 8.82 -22.96 -4.54
CA THR A 256 9.11 -21.54 -4.34
C THR A 256 10.40 -21.14 -5.02
N TYR A 257 10.58 -19.83 -5.18
CA TYR A 257 11.74 -19.24 -5.84
C TYR A 257 12.19 -18.03 -5.04
N PHE A 258 13.47 -17.69 -5.12
CA PHE A 258 13.98 -16.41 -4.67
C PHE A 258 14.19 -15.45 -5.83
N LEU A 259 13.69 -14.23 -5.67
CA LEU A 259 14.06 -13.10 -6.51
C LEU A 259 15.36 -12.50 -5.96
N GLU A 260 16.45 -12.59 -6.70
CA GLU A 260 17.78 -12.16 -6.23
C GLU A 260 18.23 -10.81 -6.79
N GLY A 261 17.70 -10.39 -7.94
CA GLY A 261 18.11 -9.13 -8.53
C GLY A 261 17.59 -8.91 -9.94
N LYS A 262 18.26 -7.99 -10.64
CA LYS A 262 18.01 -7.64 -12.03
C LYS A 262 19.37 -7.65 -12.75
N GLU A 263 19.45 -8.32 -13.89
CA GLU A 263 20.64 -8.26 -14.74
C GLU A 263 20.90 -6.80 -15.13
N GLN A 264 22.10 -6.30 -14.84
CA GLN A 264 22.51 -5.00 -15.37
C GLN A 264 22.69 -5.16 -16.87
N SER A 265 21.83 -4.50 -17.65
CA SER A 265 22.01 -4.39 -19.09
C SER A 265 23.39 -3.77 -19.37
N PHE A 266 24.34 -4.59 -19.81
CA PHE A 266 25.63 -4.12 -20.33
C PHE A 266 25.36 -3.18 -21.51
N ASN A 267 25.56 -1.89 -21.30
CA ASN A 267 25.68 -0.95 -22.42
C ASN A 267 26.90 -1.38 -23.25
N LEU A 268 26.65 -1.96 -24.44
CA LEU A 268 27.67 -2.22 -25.45
C LEU A 268 28.17 -0.88 -26.02
N GLY A 269 28.99 -0.17 -25.25
CA GLY A 269 29.94 0.80 -25.78
C GLY A 269 31.07 0.06 -26.49
N LYS A 270 30.85 -0.32 -27.75
CA LYS A 270 31.96 -0.68 -28.66
C LYS A 270 32.87 0.54 -28.80
N GLN A 271 33.92 0.65 -27.99
CA GLN A 271 35.11 1.41 -28.37
C GLN A 271 36.11 0.44 -28.99
N SER A 272 36.12 0.45 -30.32
CA SER A 272 37.11 -0.17 -31.17
C SER A 272 38.53 0.25 -30.76
N TYR A 273 39.26 -0.62 -30.07
CA TYR A 273 40.71 -0.54 -30.07
C TYR A 273 41.21 -1.10 -31.40
N GLY A 274 41.36 -0.18 -32.37
CA GLY A 274 42.09 -0.43 -33.61
C GLY A 274 43.55 -0.78 -33.28
N LYS A 275 43.99 -1.93 -33.80
CA LYS A 275 45.36 -2.43 -33.77
C LYS A 275 46.36 -1.36 -34.24
N LYS A 276 47.36 -1.04 -33.41
CA LYS A 276 48.65 -0.58 -33.91
C LYS A 276 49.39 -1.77 -34.50
N LYS A 277 49.69 -1.70 -35.79
CA LYS A 277 50.88 -2.32 -36.39
C LYS A 277 51.76 -1.19 -36.87
#